data_AF-A0A059BGE3-F1
#
_entry.id   AF-A0A059BGE3-F1
#
_cell.length_a   1.000
_cell.length_b   1.000
_cell.length_c   1.000
_cell.angle_alpha   90.00
_cell.angle_beta   90.00
_cell.angle_gamma   90.00
#
_symmetry.space_group_name_H-M   'P 1'
#
loop_
_entity.id
_entity.type
_entity.pdbx_description
1 polymer ?
#
loop_
_entity_poly.entity_id
_entity_poly.type
_entity_poly.pdbx_seq_one_letter_code
_entity_poly.pdbx_strand_id
1 'polypeptide(L)'
;ALLSLDMITLFVATLCGLGCSLTAVDNLGHIGESLGYPQHTIGTFVSLVSVWNYFGRVFVGFISEIIYNKWKVPRPVIMMLSLIVSGVGDLLIAFPAPGSVYVASLLIGFSFGVQLTLLFIIIFELFRLKYYSTLFNCGQLASPLGSYIFNVQVVGRLYDVEATRQLAARGLTRSAAKELTCIGRRCYRTSFSILAGVNALGTLV
;
A
#
# COMPACT_ATOMS: atom_id res chain seq x y z
N ALA A 1 -4.56 -8.55 -25.72
CA ALA A 1 -3.55 -8.28 -24.67
C ALA A 1 -4.16 -7.47 -23.53
N LEU A 2 -4.55 -6.20 -23.74
CA LEU A 2 -5.10 -5.35 -22.67
C LEU A 2 -6.36 -5.90 -21.99
N LEU A 3 -7.31 -6.44 -22.76
CA LEU A 3 -8.55 -7.04 -22.24
C LEU A 3 -8.43 -8.56 -22.00
N SER A 4 -7.21 -9.09 -21.95
CA SER A 4 -7.04 -10.51 -21.60
C SER A 4 -7.31 -10.74 -20.12
N LEU A 5 -7.78 -11.95 -19.77
CA LEU A 5 -7.98 -12.34 -18.38
C LEU A 5 -6.69 -12.17 -17.56
N ASP A 6 -5.54 -12.51 -18.13
CA ASP A 6 -4.23 -12.36 -17.47
C ASP A 6 -3.88 -10.90 -17.17
N MET A 7 -4.20 -9.98 -18.09
CA MET A 7 -3.96 -8.55 -17.86
C MET A 7 -4.95 -7.96 -16.85
N ILE A 8 -6.22 -8.39 -16.90
CA ILE A 8 -7.25 -7.92 -15.97
C ILE A 8 -6.95 -8.39 -14.55
N THR A 9 -6.61 -9.67 -14.37
CA THR A 9 -6.22 -10.23 -13.06
C THR A 9 -4.99 -9.52 -12.51
N LEU A 10 -3.96 -9.33 -13.33
CA LEU A 10 -2.76 -8.59 -12.93
C LEU A 10 -3.08 -7.13 -12.58
N PHE A 11 -3.95 -6.46 -13.35
CA PHE A 11 -4.39 -5.10 -13.06
C PHE A 11 -5.13 -5.00 -11.73
N VAL A 12 -6.04 -5.92 -11.43
CA VAL A 12 -6.78 -5.97 -10.16
C VAL A 12 -5.84 -6.25 -8.99
N ALA A 13 -4.95 -7.24 -9.10
CA ALA A 13 -3.95 -7.52 -8.07
C ALA A 13 -3.02 -6.33 -7.81
N THR A 14 -2.62 -5.63 -8.88
CA THR A 14 -1.80 -4.41 -8.81
C THR A 14 -2.55 -3.25 -8.17
N LEU A 15 -3.83 -3.07 -8.51
CA LEU A 15 -4.70 -2.06 -7.92
C LEU A 15 -4.82 -2.27 -6.42
N CYS A 16 -5.09 -3.51 -5.98
CA CYS A 16 -5.14 -3.87 -4.57
C CYS A 16 -3.81 -3.61 -3.86
N GLY A 17 -2.70 -4.14 -4.37
CA GLY A 17 -1.39 -4.05 -3.71
C GLY A 17 -0.76 -2.67 -3.74
N LEU A 18 -0.48 -2.15 -4.95
CA LEU A 18 0.18 -0.86 -5.11
C LEU A 18 -0.70 0.27 -4.62
N GLY A 19 -2.03 0.18 -4.84
CA GLY A 19 -2.97 1.19 -4.36
C GLY A 19 -3.00 1.29 -2.84
N CYS A 20 -3.09 0.15 -2.12
CA CYS A 20 -3.05 0.15 -0.66
C CYS A 20 -1.69 0.61 -0.12
N SER A 21 -0.60 0.07 -0.67
CA SER A 21 0.76 0.44 -0.25
C SER A 21 1.03 1.93 -0.46
N LEU A 22 0.69 2.47 -1.62
CA LEU A 22 0.88 3.90 -1.91
C LEU A 22 0.04 4.76 -0.97
N THR A 23 -1.21 4.36 -0.71
CA THR A 23 -2.08 5.04 0.26
C THR A 23 -1.45 5.10 1.65
N ALA A 24 -0.85 4.00 2.10
CA ALA A 24 -0.16 3.95 3.39
C ALA A 24 1.07 4.86 3.43
N VAL A 25 1.85 4.90 2.35
CA VAL A 25 3.03 5.77 2.24
C VAL A 25 2.63 7.24 2.23
N ASP A 26 1.62 7.62 1.46
CA ASP A 26 1.14 9.00 1.35
C ASP A 26 0.61 9.53 2.69
N ASN A 27 0.04 8.66 3.52
CA ASN A 27 -0.54 9.03 4.82
C ASN A 27 0.41 8.83 6.00
N LEU A 28 1.62 8.31 5.81
CA LEU A 28 2.49 7.89 6.91
C LEU A 28 2.84 9.05 7.87
N GLY A 29 2.96 10.26 7.32
CA GLY A 29 3.14 11.49 8.10
C GLY A 29 1.99 11.73 9.07
N HIS A 30 0.77 11.79 8.54
CA HIS A 30 -0.45 12.01 9.32
C HIS A 30 -0.78 10.86 10.27
N ILE A 31 -0.47 9.62 9.91
CA ILE A 31 -0.56 8.45 10.80
C ILE A 31 0.35 8.65 12.00
N GLY A 32 1.61 9.01 11.76
CA GLY A 32 2.58 9.29 12.82
C GLY A 32 2.13 10.41 13.75
N GLU A 33 1.63 11.51 13.18
CA GLU A 33 1.11 12.66 13.91
C GLU A 33 -0.12 12.29 14.76
N SER A 34 -1.07 11.56 14.20
CA SER A 34 -2.29 11.13 14.91
C SER A 34 -1.99 10.26 16.13
N LEU A 35 -0.88 9.52 16.10
CA LEU A 35 -0.42 8.68 17.21
C LEU A 35 0.51 9.40 18.19
N GLY A 36 0.83 10.68 17.94
CA GLY A 36 1.66 11.51 18.79
C GLY A 36 3.17 11.25 18.67
N TYR A 37 3.64 10.70 17.55
CA TYR A 37 5.07 10.51 17.33
C TYR A 37 5.78 11.86 17.12
N PRO A 38 7.02 12.02 17.62
CA PRO A 38 7.84 13.19 17.29
C PRO A 38 8.14 13.26 15.79
N GLN A 39 8.18 14.47 15.22
CA GLN A 39 8.43 14.70 13.78
C GLN A 39 9.71 14.02 13.27
N HIS A 40 10.78 13.98 14.08
CA HIS A 40 12.01 13.24 13.75
C HIS A 40 11.77 11.73 13.55
N THR A 41 10.91 11.14 14.38
CA THR A 41 10.56 9.71 14.29
C THR A 41 9.70 9.44 13.05
N ILE A 42 8.76 10.35 12.74
CA ILE A 42 7.94 10.29 11.54
C ILE A 42 8.82 10.32 10.28
N GLY A 43 9.77 11.27 10.22
CA GLY A 43 10.74 11.34 9.12
C GLY A 43 11.58 10.06 8.98
N THR A 44 11.89 9.41 10.10
CA THR A 44 12.57 8.10 10.11
C THR A 44 11.71 7.01 9.47
N PHE A 45 10.41 6.95 9.76
CA PHE A 45 9.48 6.00 9.14
C PHE A 45 9.39 6.18 7.62
N VAL A 46 9.24 7.42 7.16
CA VAL A 46 9.21 7.75 5.71
C VAL A 46 10.52 7.34 5.02
N SER A 47 11.66 7.59 5.68
CA SER A 47 12.97 7.18 5.16
C SER A 47 13.09 5.65 5.08
N LEU A 48 12.60 4.93 6.10
CA LEU A 48 12.62 3.47 6.13
C LEU A 48 11.78 2.87 5.01
N VAL A 49 10.59 3.43 4.73
CA VAL A 49 9.78 3.00 3.58
C VAL A 49 10.59 3.08 2.29
N SER A 50 11.34 4.17 2.07
CA SER A 50 12.16 4.34 0.87
C SER A 50 13.33 3.36 0.78
N VAL A 51 13.95 3.03 1.92
CA VAL A 51 15.04 2.04 1.99
C VAL A 51 14.52 0.64 1.70
N TRP A 52 13.43 0.22 2.36
CA TRP A 52 12.85 -1.12 2.16
C TRP A 52 12.15 -1.25 0.82
N ASN A 53 11.48 -0.19 0.36
CA ASN A 53 11.53 0.37 -0.99
C ASN A 53 12.42 -0.34 -2.01
N TYR A 54 13.64 0.18 -2.02
CA TYR A 54 14.76 -0.24 -2.84
C TYR A 54 15.10 -1.72 -2.63
N PHE A 55 15.22 -2.18 -1.39
CA PHE A 55 15.56 -3.58 -1.11
C PHE A 55 14.53 -4.55 -1.69
N GLY A 56 13.24 -4.27 -1.57
CA GLY A 56 12.17 -5.09 -2.14
C GLY A 56 12.32 -5.26 -3.65
N ARG A 57 12.66 -4.17 -4.35
CA ARG A 57 12.90 -4.19 -5.81
C ARG A 57 14.11 -5.05 -6.18
N VAL A 58 15.22 -4.87 -5.46
CA VAL A 58 16.48 -5.60 -5.71
C VAL A 58 16.29 -7.08 -5.41
N PHE A 59 15.81 -7.42 -4.21
CA PHE A 59 15.68 -8.80 -3.76
C PHE A 59 14.73 -9.60 -4.64
N VAL A 60 13.54 -9.08 -4.97
CA VAL A 60 12.61 -9.87 -5.78
C VAL A 60 13.15 -10.12 -7.19
N GLY A 61 13.91 -9.18 -7.77
CA GLY A 61 14.52 -9.37 -9.09
C GLY A 61 15.38 -10.63 -9.17
N PHE A 62 16.26 -10.82 -8.18
CA PHE A 62 17.12 -12.00 -8.11
C PHE A 62 16.42 -13.24 -7.54
N ILE A 63 15.68 -13.08 -6.44
CA ILE A 63 15.05 -14.19 -5.71
C ILE A 63 13.97 -14.85 -6.57
N SER A 64 13.17 -14.06 -7.29
CA SER A 64 12.11 -14.64 -8.14
C SER A 64 12.68 -15.49 -9.28
N GLU A 65 13.86 -15.14 -9.81
CA GLU A 65 14.56 -15.94 -10.82
C GLU A 65 15.11 -17.26 -10.23
N ILE A 66 15.74 -17.19 -9.05
CA ILE A 66 16.26 -18.36 -8.35
C ILE A 66 15.12 -19.33 -8.00
N ILE A 67 14.01 -18.81 -7.46
CA ILE A 67 12.82 -19.59 -7.12
C ILE A 67 12.21 -20.22 -8.37
N TYR A 68 12.06 -19.46 -9.45
CA TYR A 68 11.52 -19.99 -10.71
C TYR A 68 12.41 -21.10 -11.28
N ASN A 69 13.74 -20.92 -11.28
CA ASN A 69 14.64 -21.92 -11.85
C ASN A 69 14.74 -23.20 -11.02
N LYS A 70 14.79 -23.08 -9.69
CA LYS A 70 14.97 -24.22 -8.79
C LYS A 70 13.68 -24.94 -8.43
N TRP A 71 12.58 -24.21 -8.23
CA TRP A 71 11.31 -24.75 -7.72
C TRP A 71 10.15 -24.65 -8.71
N LYS A 72 10.34 -24.02 -9.88
CA LYS A 72 9.29 -23.81 -10.90
C LYS A 72 8.04 -23.12 -10.37
N VAL A 73 8.18 -22.34 -9.29
CA VAL A 73 7.07 -21.59 -8.70
C VAL A 73 6.76 -20.38 -9.60
N PRO A 74 5.49 -20.18 -9.98
CA PRO A 74 5.10 -19.04 -10.82
C PRO A 74 5.24 -17.72 -10.07
N ARG A 75 5.74 -16.67 -10.73
CA ARG A 75 5.93 -15.34 -10.13
C ARG A 75 4.65 -14.70 -9.55
N PRO A 76 3.44 -14.94 -10.09
CA PRO A 76 2.19 -14.56 -9.42
C PRO A 76 2.04 -15.06 -7.98
N VAL A 77 2.63 -16.21 -7.62
CA VAL A 77 2.62 -16.70 -6.23
C VAL A 77 3.45 -15.79 -5.33
N ILE A 78 4.58 -15.27 -5.83
CA ILE A 78 5.40 -14.30 -5.10
C ILE A 78 4.65 -12.97 -4.96
N MET A 79 3.86 -12.58 -5.97
CA MET A 79 2.96 -11.42 -5.91
C MET A 79 1.91 -11.60 -4.81
N MET A 80 1.26 -12.76 -4.76
CA MET A 80 0.31 -13.13 -3.69
C MET A 80 0.96 -13.02 -2.30
N LEU A 81 2.15 -13.60 -2.10
CA LEU A 81 2.87 -13.49 -0.82
C LEU A 81 3.18 -12.03 -0.45
N SER A 82 3.52 -11.19 -1.44
CA SER A 82 3.79 -9.76 -1.20
C SER A 82 2.53 -8.99 -0.77
N LEU A 83 1.35 -9.37 -1.27
CA LEU A 83 0.07 -8.78 -0.87
C LEU A 83 -0.29 -9.16 0.57
N ILE A 84 -0.02 -10.40 0.99
CA ILE A 84 -0.17 -10.82 2.39
C ILE A 84 0.73 -9.98 3.30
N VAL A 85 2.00 -9.80 2.92
CA VAL A 85 2.96 -8.98 3.68
C VAL A 85 2.48 -7.53 3.79
N SER A 86 1.98 -6.95 2.69
CA SER A 86 1.38 -5.60 2.68
C SER A 86 0.18 -5.51 3.62
N GLY A 87 -0.74 -6.48 3.57
CA GLY A 87 -1.91 -6.53 4.45
C GLY A 87 -1.57 -6.68 5.93
N VAL A 88 -0.52 -7.42 6.28
CA VAL A 88 0.00 -7.47 7.66
C VAL A 88 0.51 -6.09 8.09
N GLY A 89 1.22 -5.38 7.20
CA GLY A 89 1.64 -4.00 7.43
C GLY A 89 0.45 -3.06 7.69
N ASP A 90 -0.61 -3.19 6.90
CA ASP A 90 -1.84 -2.39 7.09
C ASP A 90 -2.52 -2.69 8.43
N LEU A 91 -2.58 -3.96 8.84
CA LEU A 91 -3.13 -4.36 10.14
C LEU A 91 -2.31 -3.78 11.32
N LEU A 92 -0.98 -3.71 11.19
CA LEU A 92 -0.12 -3.09 12.21
C LEU A 92 -0.35 -1.58 12.36
N ILE A 93 -0.80 -0.91 11.29
CA ILE A 93 -1.24 0.49 11.33
C ILE A 93 -2.64 0.59 11.92
N ALA A 94 -3.56 -0.32 11.54
CA ALA A 94 -4.93 -0.33 12.05
C ALA A 94 -5.01 -0.57 13.56
N PHE A 95 -4.12 -1.43 14.09
CA PHE A 95 -4.06 -1.80 15.50
C PHE A 95 -2.71 -1.41 16.11
N PRO A 96 -2.49 -0.11 16.35
CA PRO A 96 -1.16 0.36 16.72
C PRO A 96 -0.78 -0.04 18.14
N ALA A 97 0.41 -0.62 18.25
CA ALA A 97 1.12 -0.96 19.48
C ALA A 97 2.48 -0.24 19.50
N PRO A 98 3.20 -0.17 20.64
CA PRO A 98 4.52 0.44 20.67
C PRO A 98 5.45 -0.21 19.63
N GLY A 99 5.97 0.58 18.69
CA GLY A 99 6.82 0.09 17.60
C GLY A 99 6.11 -0.54 16.40
N SER A 100 4.77 -0.65 16.39
CA SER A 100 4.06 -1.29 15.26
C SER A 100 4.20 -0.52 13.95
N VAL A 101 4.21 0.83 14.01
CA VAL A 101 4.36 1.71 12.84
C VAL A 101 5.75 1.58 12.22
N TYR A 102 6.78 1.36 13.04
CA TYR A 102 8.13 1.07 12.57
C TYR A 102 8.13 -0.21 11.72
N VAL A 103 7.61 -1.30 12.27
CA VAL A 103 7.53 -2.60 11.58
C VAL A 103 6.66 -2.49 10.32
N ALA A 104 5.50 -1.82 10.41
CA ALA A 104 4.63 -1.58 9.27
C ALA A 104 5.35 -0.86 8.13
N SER A 105 6.16 0.15 8.44
CA SER A 105 6.96 0.89 7.45
C SER A 105 7.94 -0.01 6.70
N LEU A 106 8.58 -0.97 7.39
CA LEU A 106 9.47 -1.95 6.75
C LEU A 106 8.68 -2.88 5.82
N LEU A 107 7.58 -3.44 6.32
CA LEU A 107 6.78 -4.43 5.58
C LEU A 107 6.13 -3.82 4.34
N ILE A 108 5.46 -2.67 4.50
CA ILE A 108 4.80 -1.96 3.40
C ILE A 108 5.82 -1.46 2.39
N GLY A 109 6.94 -0.89 2.84
CA GLY A 109 8.02 -0.45 1.95
C GLY A 109 8.56 -1.61 1.11
N PHE A 110 8.91 -2.72 1.77
CA PHE A 110 9.41 -3.91 1.09
C PHE A 110 8.38 -4.48 0.10
N SER A 111 7.13 -4.70 0.54
CA SER A 111 6.08 -5.26 -0.32
C SER A 111 5.79 -4.36 -1.52
N PHE A 112 5.79 -3.04 -1.32
CA PHE A 112 5.59 -2.07 -2.41
C PHE A 112 6.68 -2.19 -3.48
N GLY A 113 7.94 -2.41 -3.06
CA GLY A 113 9.06 -2.62 -3.98
C GLY A 113 8.95 -3.92 -4.75
N VAL A 114 8.56 -4.98 -4.03
CA VAL A 114 8.32 -6.31 -4.60
C VAL A 114 7.21 -6.27 -5.66
N GLN A 115 6.05 -5.70 -5.33
CA GLN A 115 4.88 -5.62 -6.21
C GLN A 115 5.18 -4.88 -7.51
N LEU A 116 5.87 -3.73 -7.41
CA LEU A 116 6.22 -2.94 -8.58
C LEU A 116 7.18 -3.71 -9.50
N THR A 117 8.23 -4.32 -8.95
CA THR A 117 9.19 -5.10 -9.75
C THR A 117 8.53 -6.34 -10.37
N LEU A 118 7.67 -7.04 -9.64
CA LEU A 118 6.95 -8.20 -10.17
C LEU A 118 5.99 -7.83 -11.29
N LEU A 119 5.32 -6.68 -11.21
CA LEU A 119 4.47 -6.19 -12.31
C LEU A 119 5.25 -6.09 -13.62
N PHE A 120 6.45 -5.49 -13.59
CA PHE A 120 7.31 -5.42 -14.78
C PHE A 120 7.63 -6.81 -15.33
N ILE A 121 8.08 -7.72 -14.46
CA ILE A 121 8.53 -9.05 -14.87
C ILE A 121 7.37 -9.88 -15.44
N ILE A 122 6.21 -9.88 -14.77
CA ILE A 122 5.04 -10.67 -15.17
C ILE A 122 4.49 -10.17 -16.51
N ILE A 123 4.37 -8.85 -16.72
CA ILE A 123 3.92 -8.30 -18.02
C ILE A 123 4.89 -8.71 -19.14
N PHE A 124 6.20 -8.66 -18.87
CA PHE A 124 7.22 -9.07 -19.82
C PHE A 124 7.11 -10.57 -20.17
N GLU A 125 6.93 -11.43 -19.16
CA GLU A 125 6.82 -12.89 -19.34
C GLU A 125 5.54 -13.32 -20.05
N LEU A 126 4.39 -12.74 -19.70
CA LEU A 126 3.08 -13.09 -20.26
C LEU A 126 2.96 -12.64 -21.71
N PHE A 127 3.38 -11.40 -22.00
CA PHE A 127 3.11 -10.81 -23.30
C PHE A 127 4.32 -10.80 -24.22
N ARG A 128 5.58 -10.96 -23.77
CA ARG A 128 6.80 -11.09 -24.62
C ARG A 128 6.91 -10.17 -25.87
N LEU A 129 6.37 -8.94 -25.85
CA LEU A 129 6.02 -8.24 -27.11
C LEU A 129 6.58 -6.83 -27.32
N LYS A 130 6.59 -6.45 -28.61
CA LYS A 130 6.84 -5.13 -29.24
C LYS A 130 6.13 -3.94 -28.56
N TYR A 131 5.05 -4.18 -27.81
CA TYR A 131 4.22 -3.17 -27.13
C TYR A 131 4.32 -3.22 -25.60
N TYR A 132 5.41 -3.77 -25.05
CA TYR A 132 5.65 -3.86 -23.60
C TYR A 132 5.39 -2.54 -22.88
N SER A 133 5.94 -1.42 -23.38
CA SER A 133 5.78 -0.11 -22.77
C SER A 133 4.32 0.32 -22.65
N THR A 134 3.47 0.00 -23.63
CA THR A 134 2.03 0.32 -23.57
C THR A 134 1.33 -0.52 -22.51
N LEU A 135 1.56 -1.83 -22.49
CA LEU A 135 0.95 -2.73 -21.51
C LEU A 135 1.37 -2.40 -20.09
N PHE A 136 2.66 -2.13 -19.88
CA PHE A 136 3.19 -1.70 -18.60
C PHE A 136 2.55 -0.41 -18.12
N ASN A 137 2.47 0.63 -18.97
CA ASN A 137 1.84 1.89 -18.58
C ASN A 137 0.35 1.70 -18.24
N CYS A 138 -0.37 0.86 -18.99
CA CYS A 138 -1.75 0.52 -18.65
C CYS A 138 -1.86 -0.24 -17.31
N GLY A 139 -0.94 -1.16 -17.02
CA GLY A 139 -0.86 -1.82 -15.71
C GLY A 139 -0.59 -0.81 -14.59
N GLN A 140 0.32 0.14 -14.81
CA GLN A 140 0.65 1.18 -13.86
C GLN A 140 -0.48 2.17 -13.59
N LEU A 141 -1.47 2.32 -14.49
CA LEU A 141 -2.66 3.12 -14.21
C LEU A 141 -3.44 2.62 -13.00
N ALA A 142 -3.23 1.36 -12.59
CA ALA A 142 -3.75 0.84 -11.33
C ALA A 142 -3.26 1.64 -10.11
N SER A 143 -2.04 2.19 -10.15
CA SER A 143 -1.47 2.98 -9.05
C SER A 143 -2.18 4.32 -8.80
N PRO A 144 -2.30 5.25 -9.78
CA PRO A 144 -3.05 6.49 -9.57
C PRO A 144 -4.54 6.25 -9.36
N LEU A 145 -5.13 5.23 -10.00
CA LEU A 145 -6.52 4.84 -9.74
C LEU A 145 -6.70 4.34 -8.30
N GLY A 146 -5.77 3.50 -7.83
CA GLY A 146 -5.74 2.99 -6.46
C GLY A 146 -5.55 4.09 -5.44
N SER A 147 -4.63 5.03 -5.68
CA SER A 147 -4.45 6.22 -4.83
C SER A 147 -5.75 7.03 -4.76
N TYR A 148 -6.42 7.30 -5.88
CA TYR A 148 -7.69 8.02 -5.82
C TYR A 148 -8.77 7.27 -5.02
N ILE A 149 -8.97 5.98 -5.25
CA ILE A 149 -9.99 5.18 -4.57
C ILE A 149 -9.65 5.02 -3.08
N PHE A 150 -8.45 4.53 -2.77
CA PHE A 150 -8.08 4.15 -1.41
C PHE A 150 -7.61 5.33 -0.57
N ASN A 151 -6.78 6.23 -1.12
CA ASN A 151 -6.30 7.39 -0.39
C ASN A 151 -7.41 8.43 -0.22
N VAL A 152 -8.00 8.92 -1.33
CA VAL A 152 -8.99 10.01 -1.25
C VAL A 152 -10.35 9.52 -0.80
N GLN A 153 -10.92 8.50 -1.44
CA GLN A 153 -12.31 8.09 -1.18
C GLN A 153 -12.46 7.27 0.11
N VAL A 154 -11.51 6.41 0.45
CA VAL A 154 -11.60 5.56 1.65
C VAL A 154 -10.92 6.22 2.84
N VAL A 155 -9.59 6.40 2.80
CA VAL A 155 -8.82 6.88 3.95
C VAL A 155 -9.19 8.31 4.31
N GLY A 156 -9.16 9.23 3.34
CA GLY A 156 -9.47 10.65 3.53
C GLY A 156 -10.88 10.89 4.09
N ARG A 157 -11.90 10.28 3.47
CA ARG A 157 -13.29 10.45 3.95
C ARG A 157 -13.51 9.88 5.35
N LEU A 158 -12.97 8.70 5.65
CA LEU A 158 -13.12 8.09 6.98
C LEU A 158 -12.36 8.87 8.05
N TYR A 159 -11.19 9.40 7.71
CA TYR A 159 -10.43 10.29 8.57
C TYR A 159 -11.22 11.57 8.89
N ASP A 160 -11.79 12.23 7.86
CA ASP A 160 -12.59 13.44 8.03
C ASP A 160 -13.82 13.22 8.92
N VAL A 161 -14.50 12.08 8.77
CA VAL A 161 -15.65 11.70 9.61
C VAL A 161 -15.24 11.56 11.08
N GLU A 162 -14.13 10.88 11.37
CA GLU A 162 -13.69 10.73 12.77
C GLU A 162 -13.12 12.04 13.33
N ALA A 163 -12.41 12.83 12.51
CA ALA A 163 -11.89 14.14 12.92
C ALA A 163 -13.02 15.12 13.26
N THR A 164 -14.07 15.19 12.43
CA THR A 164 -15.26 16.03 12.70
C THR A 164 -16.02 15.56 13.94
N ARG A 165 -16.10 14.25 14.18
CA ARG A 165 -16.67 13.69 15.41
C ARG A 165 -15.89 14.12 16.66
N GLN A 166 -14.55 14.09 16.60
CA GLN A 166 -13.71 14.54 17.71
C GLN A 166 -13.84 16.04 17.96
N LEU A 167 -13.93 16.85 16.90
CA LEU A 167 -14.17 18.30 16.97
C LEU A 167 -15.51 18.64 17.63
N ALA A 168 -16.59 17.97 17.21
CA ALA A 168 -17.92 18.14 17.79
C ALA A 168 -17.94 17.74 19.28
N ALA A 169 -17.24 16.66 19.65
CA ALA A 169 -17.10 16.24 21.05
C ALA A 169 -16.34 17.26 21.92
N ARG A 170 -15.49 18.10 21.32
CA ARG A 170 -14.81 19.23 21.99
C ARG A 170 -15.62 20.52 21.98
N GLY A 171 -16.82 20.53 21.41
CA GLY A 171 -17.69 21.72 21.32
C GLY A 171 -17.21 22.78 20.34
N LEU A 172 -16.27 22.45 19.44
CA LEU A 172 -15.69 23.38 18.48
C LEU A 172 -16.32 23.19 17.09
N THR A 173 -16.59 24.31 16.41
CA THR A 173 -17.08 24.31 15.02
C THR A 173 -15.93 24.21 14.02
N ARG A 174 -16.20 23.68 12.81
CA ARG A 174 -15.22 23.57 11.72
C ARG A 174 -14.57 24.91 11.34
N SER A 175 -15.23 26.03 11.62
CA SER A 175 -14.74 27.40 11.43
C SER A 175 -13.72 27.86 12.49
N ALA A 176 -13.69 27.23 13.66
CA ALA A 176 -12.75 27.55 14.75
C ALA A 176 -11.44 26.72 14.66
N ALA A 177 -11.46 25.61 13.92
CA ALA A 177 -10.30 24.77 13.69
C ALA A 177 -9.56 25.20 12.42
N LYS A 178 -8.29 25.61 12.56
CA LYS A 178 -7.43 26.00 11.43
C LYS A 178 -7.12 24.81 10.50
N GLU A 179 -7.07 23.60 11.07
CA GLU A 179 -6.89 22.32 10.34
C GLU A 179 -7.73 21.21 10.99
N LEU A 180 -8.24 20.29 10.16
CA LEU A 180 -9.03 19.15 10.61
C LEU A 180 -8.09 18.00 11.01
N THR A 181 -7.68 17.95 12.27
CA THR A 181 -6.77 16.93 12.77
C THR A 181 -7.49 15.89 13.63
N CYS A 182 -7.20 14.61 13.38
CA CYS A 182 -7.70 13.49 14.17
C CYS A 182 -6.56 12.96 15.04
N ILE A 183 -6.81 12.80 16.33
CA ILE A 183 -5.83 12.28 17.28
C ILE A 183 -6.29 10.94 17.85
N GLY A 184 -5.36 10.00 17.92
CA GLY A 184 -5.53 8.70 18.55
C GLY A 184 -5.69 7.55 17.58
N ARG A 185 -5.69 6.34 18.16
CA ARG A 185 -5.67 5.07 17.41
C ARG A 185 -6.89 4.82 16.53
N ARG A 186 -8.00 5.54 16.76
CA ARG A 186 -9.26 5.35 16.02
C ARG A 186 -9.22 5.97 14.63
N CYS A 187 -8.37 6.97 14.40
CA CYS A 187 -8.34 7.76 13.16
C CYS A 187 -8.09 6.90 11.91
N TYR A 188 -7.21 5.91 12.02
CA TYR A 188 -6.82 5.05 10.90
C TYR A 188 -7.28 3.60 11.04
N ARG A 189 -7.87 3.21 12.18
CA ARG A 189 -8.25 1.82 12.47
C ARG A 189 -9.17 1.23 11.40
N THR A 190 -10.27 1.90 11.10
CA THR A 190 -11.26 1.40 10.14
C THR A 190 -10.69 1.40 8.73
N SER A 191 -10.07 2.51 8.31
CA SER A 191 -9.55 2.67 6.95
C SER A 191 -8.47 1.64 6.63
N PHE A 192 -7.50 1.42 7.54
CA PHE A 192 -6.45 0.42 7.33
C PHE A 192 -6.93 -1.02 7.49
N SER A 193 -7.99 -1.27 8.27
CA SER A 193 -8.65 -2.59 8.26
C SER A 193 -9.28 -2.88 6.90
N ILE A 194 -9.83 -1.86 6.23
CA ILE A 194 -10.35 -2.00 4.86
C ILE A 194 -9.21 -2.25 3.88
N LEU A 195 -8.09 -1.51 3.96
CA LEU A 195 -6.92 -1.75 3.09
C LEU A 195 -6.36 -3.17 3.26
N ALA A 196 -6.25 -3.67 4.49
CA ALA A 196 -5.87 -5.06 4.75
C ALA A 196 -6.85 -6.06 4.09
N GLY A 197 -8.15 -5.78 4.14
CA GLY A 197 -9.16 -6.57 3.45
C GLY A 197 -9.03 -6.52 1.92
N VAL A 198 -8.72 -5.36 1.35
CA VAL A 198 -8.45 -5.19 -0.09
C VAL A 198 -7.21 -5.96 -0.51
N ASN A 199 -6.14 -5.92 0.29
CA ASN A 199 -4.94 -6.73 0.08
C ASN A 199 -5.28 -8.22 0.13
N ALA A 200 -6.08 -8.68 1.09
CA ALA A 200 -6.55 -10.07 1.16
C ALA A 200 -7.39 -10.47 -0.07
N LEU A 201 -8.28 -9.59 -0.55
CA LEU A 201 -9.00 -9.85 -1.81
C LEU A 201 -8.04 -9.96 -3.00
N GLY A 202 -7.03 -9.10 -3.07
CA GLY A 202 -5.98 -9.19 -4.08
C GLY A 202 -5.20 -10.51 -4.05
N THR A 203 -5.06 -11.15 -2.89
CA THR A 203 -4.40 -12.46 -2.78
C THR A 203 -5.22 -13.61 -3.37
N LEU A 204 -6.54 -13.44 -3.51
CA LEU A 204 -7.46 -14.44 -4.03
C LEU A 204 -7.62 -14.37 -5.55
N VAL A 205 -7.15 -13.28 -6.17
CA VAL A 205 -7.18 -13.04 -7.62
C VAL A 205 -5.95 -13.65 -8.27
#